data_AF-A0A3L6PE44-F1
#
_entry.id   AF-A0A3L6PE44-F1
#
_cell.length_a   1.000
_cell.length_b   1.000
_cell.length_c   1.000
_cell.angle_alpha   90.00
_cell.angle_beta   90.00
_cell.angle_gamma   90.00
#
_symmetry.space_group_name_H-M   'P 1'
#
loop_
_entity.id
_entity.type
_entity.pdbx_description
1 polymer ?
#
loop_
_entity_poly.entity_id
_entity_poly.type
_entity_poly.pdbx_seq_one_letter_code
_entity_poly.pdbx_strand_id
1 'polypeptide(L)' 'MGSTVPSSEKLFIGGDLNGHLGATNVGFERVHGGFGYGRKSQEGEDILNFALAYNLLIANTLLGRENLIL' A
#
# COMPACT_ATOMS: atom_id res chain seq x y z
N MET A 1 -24.89 11.25 -10.01
CA MET A 1 -24.95 9.89 -9.43
C MET A 1 -23.57 9.30 -9.57
N GLY A 2 -22.92 8.90 -8.48
CA GLY A 2 -21.65 8.19 -8.55
C GLY A 2 -21.89 6.75 -9.01
N SER A 3 -21.10 6.26 -9.96
CA SER A 3 -21.08 4.85 -10.33
C SER A 3 -20.48 4.05 -9.17
N THR A 4 -21.19 3.03 -8.70
CA THR A 4 -20.65 2.08 -7.71
C THR A 4 -19.81 1.03 -8.40
N VAL A 5 -18.66 0.67 -7.83
CA VAL A 5 -17.90 -0.52 -8.24
C VAL A 5 -18.67 -1.75 -7.73
N PRO A 6 -19.10 -2.67 -8.60
CA PRO A 6 -19.74 -3.91 -8.18
C PRO A 6 -18.84 -4.71 -7.23
N SER A 7 -19.41 -5.32 -6.19
CA SER A 7 -18.65 -6.08 -5.19
C SER A 7 -17.92 -7.31 -5.75
N SER A 8 -18.30 -7.77 -6.95
CA SER A 8 -17.62 -8.86 -7.67
C SER A 8 -16.35 -8.42 -8.39
N GLU A 9 -16.11 -7.12 -8.54
CA GLU A 9 -14.93 -6.60 -9.24
C GLU A 9 -13.74 -6.46 -8.29
N LYS A 10 -12.53 -6.65 -8.84
CA LYS A 10 -11.29 -6.44 -8.11
C LYS A 10 -10.82 -5.00 -8.32
N LEU A 11 -10.64 -4.28 -7.22
CA LEU A 11 -10.09 -2.92 -7.24
C LEU A 11 -8.56 -2.97 -7.21
N PHE A 12 -7.94 -2.33 -8.19
CA PHE A 12 -6.51 -2.04 -8.20
C PHE A 12 -6.33 -0.53 -8.31
N ILE A 13 -5.59 0.05 -7.37
CA ILE A 13 -5.23 1.48 -7.39
C ILE A 13 -3.74 1.54 -7.71
N GLY A 14 -3.41 2.17 -8.83
CA GLY A 14 -2.04 2.38 -9.28
C GLY A 14 -1.72 3.86 -9.42
N GLY A 15 -0.47 4.22 -9.21
CA GLY A 15 0.02 5.59 -9.35
C GLY A 15 1.20 5.86 -8.44
N ASP A 16 1.81 7.03 -8.61
CA ASP A 16 2.78 7.57 -7.67
C ASP A 16 2.04 8.35 -6.58
N LEU A 17 1.91 7.72 -5.42
CA LEU A 17 1.25 8.33 -4.27
C LEU A 17 2.16 9.29 -3.49
N ASN A 18 3.44 9.41 -3.89
CA ASN A 18 4.46 10.30 -3.30
C ASN A 18 4.67 10.15 -1.77
N GLY A 19 4.15 9.09 -1.16
CA GLY A 19 4.33 8.79 0.24
C GLY A 19 5.36 7.70 0.45
N HIS A 20 6.24 7.91 1.41
CA HIS A 20 7.29 6.95 1.75
C HIS A 20 6.82 6.07 2.89
N LEU A 21 6.58 4.78 2.63
CA LEU A 21 5.97 3.86 3.60
C LEU A 21 6.92 3.47 4.75
N GLY A 22 8.23 3.55 4.51
CA GLY A 22 9.27 3.18 5.46
C GLY A 22 9.68 1.70 5.36
N ALA A 23 10.71 1.33 6.12
CA ALA A 23 11.28 -0.01 6.09
C ALA A 23 10.59 -1.04 6.98
N THR A 24 9.73 -0.60 7.91
CA THR A 24 9.08 -1.46 8.90
C THR A 24 7.57 -1.46 8.70
N ASN A 25 6.95 -2.61 8.89
CA ASN A 25 5.50 -2.77 8.87
C ASN A 25 4.87 -2.76 10.27
N VAL A 26 5.63 -2.45 11.33
CA VAL A 26 5.10 -2.44 12.70
C VAL A 26 3.89 -1.49 12.80
N GLY A 27 2.76 -2.04 13.24
CA GLY A 27 1.47 -1.35 13.33
C GLY A 27 0.64 -1.37 12.04
N PHE A 28 1.16 -1.92 10.95
CA PHE A 28 0.54 -2.02 9.64
C PHE A 28 0.74 -3.39 8.98
N GLU A 29 0.97 -4.43 9.77
CA GLU A 29 1.35 -5.78 9.31
C GLU A 29 0.32 -6.43 8.38
N ARG A 30 -0.96 -6.01 8.50
CA ARG A 30 -2.06 -6.50 7.66
C ARG A 30 -2.05 -5.94 6.23
N VAL A 31 -1.39 -4.80 6.00
CA VAL A 31 -1.45 -4.05 4.74
C VAL A 31 -0.08 -3.79 4.11
N HIS A 32 0.99 -3.89 4.91
CA HIS A 32 2.37 -3.70 4.47
C HIS A 32 3.15 -5.02 4.57
N GLY A 33 3.67 -5.48 3.43
CA GLY A 33 4.31 -6.79 3.25
C GLY A 33 5.70 -6.96 3.84
N GLY A 34 6.11 -6.07 4.75
CA GLY A 34 7.44 -6.10 5.39
C GLY A 34 8.63 -5.63 4.55
N PHE A 35 8.48 -5.37 3.24
CA PHE A 35 9.56 -4.80 2.42
C PHE A 35 9.37 -3.31 2.19
N GLY A 36 10.41 -2.55 2.48
CA GLY A 36 10.47 -1.11 2.27
C GLY A 36 11.86 -0.60 2.65
N TYR A 37 12.11 0.67 2.39
CA TYR A 37 13.38 1.32 2.69
C TYR A 37 13.11 2.58 3.48
N GLY A 38 14.12 3.23 4.06
CA GLY A 38 14.02 4.59 4.63
C GLY A 38 13.00 4.78 5.78
N ARG A 39 12.78 6.05 6.13
CA ARG A 39 11.86 6.47 7.21
C ARG A 39 10.48 6.78 6.65
N LYS A 40 9.43 6.27 7.29
CA LYS A 40 8.04 6.58 6.94
C LYS A 40 7.79 8.10 6.95
N SER A 41 7.19 8.63 5.88
CA SER A 41 6.70 10.01 5.81
C SER A 41 5.27 10.13 6.31
N GLN A 42 4.75 11.35 6.51
CA GLN A 42 3.36 11.55 6.91
C GLN A 42 2.40 11.01 5.83
N GLU A 43 2.70 11.29 4.56
CA GLU A 43 1.92 10.82 3.41
C GLU A 43 1.97 9.28 3.31
N GLY A 44 3.11 8.66 3.64
CA GLY A 44 3.24 7.21 3.73
C GLY A 44 2.35 6.61 4.82
N GLU A 45 2.24 7.27 5.96
CA GLU A 45 1.32 6.87 7.03
C GLU A 45 -0.15 7.03 6.63
N ASP A 46 -0.49 8.10 5.92
CA ASP A 46 -1.83 8.33 5.39
C ASP A 46 -2.23 7.23 4.38
N ILE A 47 -1.31 6.81 3.51
CA ILE A 47 -1.51 5.68 2.58
C ILE A 47 -1.72 4.37 3.35
N LEU A 48 -0.96 4.11 4.41
CA LEU A 48 -1.09 2.90 5.23
C LEU A 48 -2.43 2.86 5.97
N ASN A 49 -2.85 3.99 6.54
CA ASN A 49 -4.15 4.13 7.20
C ASN A 49 -5.30 3.95 6.20
N PHE A 50 -5.17 4.51 4.99
CA PHE A 50 -6.13 4.30 3.91
C PHE A 50 -6.23 2.81 3.56
N ALA A 51 -5.11 2.13 3.33
CA ALA A 51 -5.11 0.71 3.04
C ALA A 51 -5.75 -0.12 4.17
N LEU A 52 -5.48 0.23 5.43
CA LEU A 52 -6.06 -0.44 6.59
C LEU A 52 -7.58 -0.26 6.69
N ALA A 53 -8.07 0.97 6.47
CA ALA A 53 -9.49 1.30 6.54
C ALA A 53 -10.32 0.58 5.47
N TYR A 54 -9.75 0.40 4.27
CA TYR A 54 -10.42 -0.22 3.13
C TYR A 54 -10.02 -1.68 2.89
N ASN A 55 -9.27 -2.29 3.83
CA ASN A 55 -8.80 -3.66 3.74
C ASN A 55 -8.06 -3.97 2.42
N LEU A 56 -7.16 -3.05 2.03
CA LEU A 56 -6.31 -3.15 0.85
C LEU A 56 -4.90 -3.62 1.24
N LEU A 57 -4.19 -4.21 0.29
CA LEU A 57 -2.81 -4.63 0.43
C LEU A 57 -1.90 -3.76 -0.44
N ILE A 58 -0.79 -3.27 0.12
CA ILE A 58 0.18 -2.49 -0.64
C ILE A 58 1.16 -3.45 -1.33
N ALA A 59 0.83 -3.84 -2.56
CA ALA A 59 1.55 -4.87 -3.31
C ALA A 59 3.06 -4.61 -3.43
N ASN A 60 3.48 -3.35 -3.64
CA ASN A 60 4.90 -2.99 -3.78
C ASN A 60 5.74 -3.32 -2.54
N THR A 61 5.10 -3.44 -1.37
CA THR A 61 5.79 -3.77 -0.11
C THR A 61 5.88 -5.26 0.17
N LEU A 62 5.33 -6.11 -0.71
CA LEU A 62 5.41 -7.57 -0.60
C LEU A 62 6.67 -8.14 -1.26
N LEU A 63 7.32 -7.35 -2.13
CA LEU A 63 8.47 -7.77 -2.91
C LEU A 63 9.67 -6.91 -2.53
N GLY A 64 10.76 -7.54 -2.10
CA GLY A 64 12.06 -6.86 -2.02
C GLY A 64 12.53 -6.43 -3.41
N ARG A 65 13.30 -5.33 -3.51
CA ARG A 65 13.78 -4.78 -4.81
C ARG A 65 14.48 -5.80 -5.71
N GLU A 66 15.01 -6.87 -5.14
CA GLU A 66 15.74 -7.93 -5.84
C GLU A 66 14.82 -8.86 -6.66
N ASN A 67 13.50 -8.71 -6.49
CA ASN A 67 12.47 -9.51 -7.18
C ASN A 67 11.58 -8.67 -8.11
N LEU A 68 11.91 -7.40 -8.34
CA LEU A 68 11.20 -6.56 -9.31
C LEU A 68 11.74 -6.84 -10.72
N ILE A 69 11.09 -7.78 -11.41
CA ILE A 69 11.10 -7.83 -12.87
C ILE A 69 9.88 -7.04 -13.32
N LEU A 70 10.06 -5.73 -13.53
CA LEU A 70 9.22 -4.89 -14.37
C LEU A 70 10.12 -4.07 -15.29
#